data_AF-A0A2G6TAZ4-F1
#
_entry.id   AF-A0A2G6TAZ4-F1
#
_cell.length_a   1.000
_cell.length_b   1.000
_cell.length_c   1.000
_cell.angle_alpha   90.00
_cell.angle_beta   90.00
_cell.angle_gamma   90.00
#
_symmetry.space_group_name_H-M   'P 1'
#
loop_
_entity.id
_entity.type
_entity.pdbx_description
1 polymer ?
#
loop_
_entity_poly.entity_id
_entity_poly.type
_entity_poly.pdbx_seq_one_letter_code
_entity_poly.pdbx_strand_id
1 'polypeptide(L)'
;MKRKVQHLFSALTLAGFIFIAFGSGDDEVKDVSVKSIANETTASSLDNKENDIPNQIAQLEREITSIDEGINFSNYRNTIEAVQMELVLFSAWSHTINDALISDNSEVRSLGKKLEQKVKKIQINEFPILRKAYRDAIYQKLWKENIETEVIGKKSKTIQFTGGIFANNANKQQTQETLHDVLKMFRFTKVNYKWYEGDDEFTYYEIDSPNDGDLTDIK
;
A
#
# COMPACT_ATOMS: atom_id res chain seq x y z
N MET A 1 -6.42 -1.09 -48.57
CA MET A 1 -7.04 -1.55 -47.31
C MET A 1 -6.06 -1.33 -46.16
N LYS A 2 -6.24 -0.26 -45.36
CA LYS A 2 -5.44 -0.02 -44.14
C LYS A 2 -6.13 -0.73 -42.97
N ARG A 3 -5.57 -1.83 -42.47
CA ARG A 3 -6.05 -2.49 -41.25
C ARG A 3 -5.64 -1.63 -40.05
N LYS A 4 -6.63 -0.99 -39.40
CA LYS A 4 -6.49 -0.44 -38.05
C LYS A 4 -6.46 -1.61 -37.07
N VAL A 5 -5.26 -2.01 -36.63
CA VAL A 5 -5.09 -2.92 -35.48
C VAL A 5 -3.98 -2.32 -34.64
N GLN A 6 -4.28 -1.37 -33.77
CA GLN A 6 -3.24 -0.79 -32.90
C GLN A 6 -3.68 -0.36 -31.49
N HIS A 7 -4.89 -0.68 -31.01
CA HIS A 7 -5.33 -0.21 -29.68
C HIS A 7 -6.01 -1.25 -28.77
N LEU A 8 -6.02 -2.54 -29.15
CA LEU A 8 -6.66 -3.58 -28.32
C LEU A 8 -5.72 -4.21 -27.27
N PHE A 9 -4.39 -4.11 -27.44
CA PHE A 9 -3.44 -4.62 -26.44
C PHE A 9 -3.27 -3.69 -25.23
N SER A 10 -3.42 -2.37 -25.38
CA SER A 10 -3.17 -1.41 -24.28
C SER A 10 -4.31 -1.32 -23.25
N ALA A 11 -5.54 -1.66 -23.63
CA ALA A 11 -6.70 -1.63 -22.74
C ALA A 11 -6.79 -2.91 -21.88
N LEU A 12 -6.40 -4.06 -22.42
CA LEU A 12 -6.41 -5.34 -21.70
C LEU A 12 -5.29 -5.40 -20.64
N THR A 13 -4.14 -4.79 -20.92
CA THR A 13 -3.05 -4.64 -19.93
C THR A 13 -3.41 -3.67 -18.81
N LEU A 14 -4.16 -2.60 -19.09
CA LEU A 14 -4.56 -1.60 -18.08
C LEU A 14 -5.46 -2.21 -16.98
N ALA A 15 -6.47 -3.00 -17.36
CA ALA A 15 -7.32 -3.67 -16.39
C ALA A 15 -6.51 -4.64 -15.52
N GLY A 16 -5.62 -5.44 -16.16
CA GLY A 16 -4.74 -6.36 -15.45
C GLY A 16 -3.89 -5.68 -14.37
N PHE A 17 -3.20 -4.58 -14.69
CA PHE A 17 -2.35 -3.90 -13.71
C PHE A 17 -3.13 -3.23 -12.57
N ILE A 18 -4.33 -2.68 -12.80
CA ILE A 18 -5.15 -2.08 -11.75
C ILE A 18 -5.65 -3.15 -10.77
N PHE A 19 -6.15 -4.29 -11.28
CA PHE A 19 -6.59 -5.41 -10.42
C PHE A 19 -5.44 -6.03 -9.64
N ILE A 20 -4.24 -6.05 -10.22
CA ILE A 20 -3.01 -6.53 -9.56
C ILE A 20 -2.50 -5.53 -8.52
N ALA A 21 -2.61 -4.22 -8.75
CA ALA A 21 -2.14 -3.20 -7.81
C ALA A 21 -2.97 -3.11 -6.52
N PHE A 22 -4.28 -3.35 -6.62
CA PHE A 22 -5.23 -3.07 -5.53
C PHE A 22 -5.89 -4.31 -4.91
N GLY A 23 -5.75 -5.49 -5.50
CA GLY A 23 -6.27 -6.74 -4.93
C GLY A 23 -7.78 -6.92 -5.11
N SER A 24 -8.17 -7.70 -6.11
CA SER A 24 -9.36 -8.56 -6.09
C SER A 24 -9.19 -9.64 -7.15
N GLY A 25 -9.36 -10.90 -6.75
CA GLY A 25 -8.97 -12.09 -7.49
C GLY A 25 -9.89 -12.48 -8.66
N ASP A 26 -9.27 -13.10 -9.66
CA ASP A 26 -9.77 -14.16 -10.52
C ASP A 26 -11.29 -14.36 -10.55
N ASP A 27 -12.00 -13.63 -11.42
CA ASP A 27 -13.25 -14.07 -12.00
C ASP A 27 -13.30 -13.68 -13.48
N GLU A 28 -13.55 -14.67 -14.34
CA GLU A 28 -13.86 -14.44 -15.75
C GLU A 28 -15.00 -13.44 -15.87
N VAL A 29 -14.83 -12.49 -16.80
CA VAL A 29 -15.82 -11.46 -17.13
C VAL A 29 -17.17 -12.12 -17.48
N LYS A 30 -18.13 -12.03 -16.56
CA LYS A 30 -19.55 -12.13 -16.87
C LYS A 30 -20.22 -10.80 -16.59
N ASP A 31 -20.61 -10.17 -17.69
CA ASP A 31 -21.40 -8.96 -17.79
C ASP A 31 -22.70 -9.08 -16.98
N VAL A 32 -22.81 -8.33 -15.87
CA VAL A 32 -24.08 -8.14 -15.16
C VAL A 32 -24.20 -6.66 -14.76
N SER A 33 -25.16 -6.01 -15.42
CA SER A 33 -25.67 -4.67 -15.11
C SER A 33 -26.11 -4.58 -13.65
N VAL A 34 -25.43 -3.75 -12.86
CA VAL A 34 -25.86 -3.39 -11.50
C VAL A 34 -26.54 -2.01 -11.55
N LYS A 35 -27.85 -2.01 -11.73
CA LYS A 35 -28.71 -0.90 -11.33
C LYS A 35 -29.32 -1.19 -9.96
N SER A 36 -29.32 -0.14 -9.14
CA SER A 36 -30.12 0.07 -7.92
C SER A 36 -29.91 -0.89 -6.75
N ILE A 37 -29.12 -0.47 -5.76
CA ILE A 37 -29.55 -0.42 -4.36
C ILE A 37 -28.94 0.86 -3.75
N ALA A 38 -29.65 1.96 -3.90
CA ALA A 38 -29.41 3.20 -3.15
C ALA A 38 -30.74 3.54 -2.47
N ASN A 39 -30.85 3.16 -1.18
CA ASN A 39 -31.44 3.98 -0.13
C ASN A 39 -31.61 3.17 1.16
N GLU A 40 -31.37 3.88 2.26
CA GLU A 40 -31.75 3.55 3.63
C GLU A 40 -30.88 2.50 4.33
N THR A 41 -29.83 2.99 5.02
CA THR A 41 -29.80 3.14 6.48
C THR A 41 -28.37 3.47 6.91
N THR A 42 -28.07 4.76 7.15
CA THR A 42 -27.07 5.25 8.14
C THR A 42 -27.10 6.78 8.17
N ALA A 43 -28.25 7.33 8.57
CA ALA A 43 -28.33 8.68 9.10
C ALA A 43 -28.55 8.55 10.61
N SER A 44 -27.50 8.15 11.35
CA SER A 44 -27.48 8.07 12.82
C SER A 44 -26.13 7.51 13.33
N SER A 45 -25.02 8.27 13.23
CA SER A 45 -23.84 8.10 14.12
C SER A 45 -22.70 9.10 13.84
N LEU A 46 -23.00 10.34 13.43
CA LEU A 46 -21.97 11.37 13.24
C LEU A 46 -22.01 12.50 14.27
N ASP A 47 -22.91 12.43 15.26
CA ASP A 47 -22.97 13.36 16.38
C ASP A 47 -22.58 12.61 17.67
N ASN A 48 -21.52 13.10 18.34
CA ASN A 48 -20.90 12.68 19.63
C ASN A 48 -19.50 12.05 19.55
N LYS A 49 -18.54 12.72 18.91
CA LYS A 49 -17.08 12.43 19.05
C LYS A 49 -16.36 13.45 19.95
N GLU A 50 -17.06 14.01 20.94
CA GLU A 50 -16.51 14.99 21.86
C GLU A 50 -16.40 14.38 23.28
N ASN A 51 -15.18 14.05 23.68
CA ASN A 51 -14.69 13.96 25.07
C ASN A 51 -15.05 12.76 25.98
N ASP A 52 -14.95 11.52 25.51
CA ASP A 52 -14.77 10.39 26.45
C ASP A 52 -13.29 10.13 26.74
N ILE A 53 -12.72 10.98 27.60
CA ILE A 53 -11.32 10.88 28.03
C ILE A 53 -10.96 9.51 28.61
N PRO A 54 -11.78 8.90 29.51
CA PRO A 54 -11.53 7.54 29.98
C PRO A 54 -11.38 6.52 28.85
N ASN A 55 -12.23 6.55 27.83
CA ASN A 55 -12.15 5.62 26.71
C ASN A 55 -10.92 5.86 25.83
N GLN A 56 -10.52 7.12 25.62
CA GLN A 56 -9.27 7.45 24.90
C GLN A 56 -8.04 6.93 25.64
N ILE A 57 -7.96 7.16 26.95
CA ILE A 57 -6.87 6.64 27.79
C ILE A 57 -6.83 5.11 27.69
N ALA A 58 -7.97 4.44 27.90
CA ALA A 58 -8.05 2.99 27.85
C ALA A 58 -7.66 2.43 26.47
N GLN A 59 -8.01 3.10 25.37
CA GLN A 59 -7.57 2.71 24.03
C GLN A 59 -6.06 2.83 23.88
N LEU A 60 -5.48 3.98 24.22
CA LEU A 60 -4.04 4.20 24.11
C LEU A 60 -3.24 3.20 24.95
N GLU A 61 -3.67 2.92 26.17
CA GLU A 61 -3.05 1.92 27.04
C GLU A 61 -3.12 0.51 26.46
N ARG A 62 -4.25 0.12 25.88
CA ARG A 62 -4.39 -1.18 25.20
C ARG A 62 -3.43 -1.32 24.02
N GLU A 63 -3.36 -0.30 23.15
CA GLU A 63 -2.45 -0.32 22.00
C GLU A 63 -0.97 -0.35 22.43
N ILE A 64 -0.61 0.45 23.42
CA ILE A 64 0.75 0.47 24.00
C ILE A 64 1.10 -0.91 24.57
N THR A 65 0.19 -1.52 25.32
CA THR A 65 0.39 -2.84 25.93
C THR A 65 0.54 -3.93 24.86
N SER A 66 -0.34 -3.94 23.85
CA SER A 66 -0.25 -4.85 22.71
C SER A 66 1.09 -4.76 21.99
N ILE A 67 1.60 -3.54 21.78
CA ILE A 67 2.94 -3.34 21.21
C ILE A 67 4.04 -3.84 22.14
N ASP A 68 3.92 -3.63 23.45
CA ASP A 68 4.90 -4.06 24.45
C ASP A 68 4.96 -5.59 24.59
N GLU A 69 3.83 -6.28 24.41
CA GLU A 69 3.74 -7.74 24.36
C GLU A 69 4.30 -8.32 23.05
N GLY A 70 4.30 -7.52 21.99
CA GLY A 70 4.84 -7.86 20.68
C GLY A 70 3.77 -8.23 19.68
N ILE A 71 3.92 -7.70 18.46
CA ILE A 71 2.95 -7.89 17.37
C ILE A 71 3.53 -8.85 16.35
N ASN A 72 2.77 -9.90 16.02
CA ASN A 72 3.17 -10.82 14.97
C ASN A 72 2.70 -10.35 13.59
N PHE A 73 3.61 -9.73 12.84
CA PHE A 73 3.32 -9.28 11.48
C PHE A 73 3.43 -10.37 10.41
N SER A 74 3.81 -11.61 10.74
CA SER A 74 3.98 -12.68 9.75
C SER A 74 2.67 -13.00 9.00
N ASN A 75 1.53 -12.77 9.64
CA ASN A 75 0.21 -13.03 9.09
C ASN A 75 -0.15 -12.10 7.91
N TYR A 76 0.61 -11.02 7.71
CA TYR A 76 0.36 -10.01 6.68
C TYR A 76 1.21 -10.17 5.41
N ARG A 77 1.99 -11.25 5.23
CA ARG A 77 3.11 -11.24 4.25
C ARG A 77 2.87 -11.96 2.92
N ASN A 78 1.75 -12.65 2.71
CA ASN A 78 1.63 -13.63 1.61
C ASN A 78 0.82 -13.17 0.40
N THR A 79 -0.10 -12.21 0.57
CA THR A 79 -0.94 -11.71 -0.52
C THR A 79 -0.91 -10.19 -0.53
N ILE A 80 -1.36 -9.58 -1.63
CA ILE A 80 -1.41 -8.13 -1.79
C ILE A 80 -2.34 -7.52 -0.74
N GLU A 81 -3.48 -8.16 -0.51
CA GLU A 81 -4.47 -7.75 0.49
C GLU A 81 -3.88 -7.86 1.90
N ALA A 82 -3.15 -8.94 2.19
CA ALA A 82 -2.51 -9.12 3.48
C ALA A 82 -1.47 -8.03 3.76
N VAL A 83 -0.61 -7.67 2.79
CA VAL A 83 0.40 -6.61 2.98
C VAL A 83 -0.24 -5.22 3.07
N GLN A 84 -1.36 -4.99 2.38
CA GLN A 84 -2.14 -3.76 2.53
C GLN A 84 -2.79 -3.65 3.92
N MET A 85 -3.26 -4.76 4.50
CA MET A 85 -3.84 -4.74 5.84
C MET A 85 -2.85 -4.30 6.93
N GLU A 86 -1.56 -4.58 6.76
CA GLU A 86 -0.54 -4.04 7.66
C GLU A 86 -0.39 -2.52 7.54
N LEU A 87 -0.47 -1.97 6.33
CA LEU A 87 -0.51 -0.52 6.14
C LEU A 87 -1.75 0.09 6.81
N VAL A 88 -2.92 -0.57 6.70
CA VAL A 88 -4.16 -0.15 7.35
C VAL A 88 -3.99 -0.10 8.87
N LEU A 89 -3.33 -1.09 9.47
CA LEU A 89 -3.01 -1.10 10.90
C LEU A 89 -2.13 0.11 11.28
N PHE A 90 -1.09 0.41 10.51
CA PHE A 90 -0.27 1.60 10.73
C PHE A 90 -1.09 2.88 10.63
N SER A 91 -2.01 2.97 9.65
CA SER A 91 -2.89 4.13 9.48
C SER A 91 -3.86 4.30 10.66
N ALA A 92 -4.40 3.20 11.19
CA ALA A 92 -5.28 3.23 12.37
C ALA A 92 -4.55 3.74 13.63
N TRP A 93 -3.30 3.31 13.84
CA TRP A 93 -2.47 3.86 14.90
C TRP A 93 -2.16 5.34 14.69
N SER A 94 -1.80 5.75 13.47
CA SER A 94 -1.53 7.15 13.16
C SER A 94 -2.74 8.04 13.45
N HIS A 95 -3.95 7.61 13.10
CA HIS A 95 -5.17 8.36 13.43
C HIS A 95 -5.36 8.48 14.95
N THR A 96 -5.24 7.37 15.67
CA THR A 96 -5.31 7.34 17.14
C THR A 96 -4.27 8.27 17.80
N ILE A 97 -3.03 8.28 17.27
CA ILE A 97 -1.95 9.15 17.73
C ILE A 97 -2.29 10.62 17.46
N ASN A 98 -2.72 10.96 16.24
CA ASN A 98 -3.03 12.33 15.86
C ASN A 98 -4.15 12.91 16.71
N ASP A 99 -5.22 12.15 16.93
CA ASP A 99 -6.32 12.52 17.82
C ASP A 99 -5.83 12.76 19.26
N ALA A 100 -4.96 11.87 19.77
CA ALA A 100 -4.40 12.01 21.10
C ALA A 100 -3.47 13.23 21.25
N LEU A 101 -2.70 13.57 20.22
CA LEU A 101 -1.75 14.69 20.23
C LEU A 101 -2.43 16.06 20.27
N ILE A 102 -3.63 16.18 19.70
CA ILE A 102 -4.42 17.43 19.70
C ILE A 102 -5.38 17.55 20.91
N SER A 103 -5.49 16.52 21.74
CA SER A 103 -6.35 16.52 22.92
C SER A 103 -5.93 17.60 23.94
N ASP A 104 -6.90 18.24 24.61
CA ASP A 104 -6.64 19.17 25.71
C ASP A 104 -6.19 18.48 27.00
N ASN A 105 -6.47 17.17 27.13
CA ASN A 105 -6.06 16.38 28.29
C ASN A 105 -4.55 16.02 28.22
N SER A 106 -3.81 16.34 29.28
CA SER A 106 -2.36 16.13 29.33
C SER A 106 -1.94 14.66 29.36
N GLU A 107 -2.74 13.79 29.98
CA GLU A 107 -2.50 12.36 30.05
C GLU A 107 -2.71 11.70 28.69
N VAL A 108 -3.80 12.02 28.00
CA VAL A 108 -4.06 11.59 26.61
C VAL A 108 -2.90 11.99 25.70
N ARG A 109 -2.46 13.25 25.74
CA ARG A 109 -1.30 13.70 24.94
C ARG A 109 -0.01 12.95 25.29
N SER A 110 0.21 12.66 26.57
CA SER A 110 1.39 11.92 27.04
C SER A 110 1.39 10.49 26.50
N LEU A 111 0.27 9.80 26.60
CA LEU A 111 0.07 8.45 26.05
C LEU A 111 0.17 8.45 24.52
N GLY A 112 -0.41 9.44 23.85
CA GLY A 112 -0.28 9.63 22.40
C GLY A 112 1.18 9.72 21.94
N LYS A 113 2.01 10.52 22.62
CA LYS A 113 3.46 10.60 22.35
C LYS A 113 4.18 9.28 22.61
N LYS A 114 3.80 8.54 23.65
CA LYS A 114 4.38 7.23 23.96
C LYS A 114 4.04 6.21 22.86
N LEU A 115 2.79 6.19 22.40
CA LEU A 115 2.35 5.34 21.30
C LEU A 115 3.06 5.73 19.99
N GLU A 116 3.16 7.03 19.69
CA GLU A 116 3.88 7.55 18.51
C GLU A 116 5.30 7.03 18.43
N GLN A 117 6.09 7.15 19.50
CA GLN A 117 7.47 6.69 19.53
C GLN A 117 7.60 5.18 19.24
N LYS A 118 6.67 4.38 19.78
CA LYS A 118 6.63 2.93 19.56
C LYS A 118 6.27 2.58 18.12
N VAL A 119 5.21 3.18 17.59
CA VAL A 119 4.74 2.96 16.22
C VAL A 119 5.80 3.38 15.21
N LYS A 120 6.45 4.53 15.39
CA LYS A 120 7.57 4.94 14.52
C LYS A 120 8.70 3.92 14.50
N LYS A 121 9.06 3.36 15.66
CA LYS A 121 10.09 2.31 15.76
C LYS A 121 9.67 1.03 15.04
N ILE A 122 8.41 0.60 15.18
CA ILE A 122 7.85 -0.54 14.45
C ILE A 122 7.96 -0.30 12.94
N GLN A 123 7.42 0.81 12.45
CA GLN A 123 7.42 1.12 11.01
C GLN A 123 8.85 1.15 10.43
N ILE A 124 9.83 1.73 11.13
CA ILE A 124 11.24 1.75 10.70
C ILE A 124 11.79 0.34 10.45
N ASN A 125 11.37 -0.64 11.27
CA ASN A 125 11.82 -2.02 11.16
C ASN A 125 10.99 -2.81 10.14
N GLU A 126 9.69 -2.55 10.05
CA GLU A 126 8.76 -3.34 9.25
C GLU A 126 8.70 -2.91 7.78
N PHE A 127 8.85 -1.63 7.43
CA PHE A 127 8.76 -1.19 6.02
C PHE A 127 9.73 -1.92 5.07
N PRO A 128 11.01 -2.17 5.42
CA PRO A 128 11.90 -3.00 4.60
C PRO A 128 11.40 -4.43 4.38
N ILE A 129 10.75 -5.02 5.38
CA ILE A 129 10.17 -6.37 5.32
C ILE A 129 8.91 -6.34 4.46
N LEU A 130 8.06 -5.33 4.68
CA LEU A 130 6.83 -5.12 3.95
C LEU A 130 7.06 -4.91 2.45
N ARG A 131 8.11 -4.17 2.09
CA ARG A 131 8.50 -3.99 0.68
C ARG A 131 8.94 -5.29 0.01
N LYS A 132 9.63 -6.18 0.73
CA LYS A 132 9.96 -7.53 0.23
C LYS A 132 8.72 -8.40 0.08
N ALA A 133 7.83 -8.38 1.07
CA ALA A 133 6.57 -9.12 1.02
C ALA A 133 5.68 -8.64 -0.14
N TYR A 134 5.58 -7.33 -0.36
CA TYR A 134 4.88 -6.77 -1.51
C TYR A 134 5.50 -7.23 -2.84
N ARG A 135 6.84 -7.23 -2.96
CA ARG A 135 7.55 -7.76 -4.13
C ARG A 135 7.16 -9.22 -4.40
N ASP A 136 7.17 -10.05 -3.37
CA ASP A 136 6.81 -11.47 -3.48
C ASP A 136 5.33 -11.63 -3.88
N ALA A 137 4.43 -10.85 -3.28
CA ALA A 137 3.00 -10.90 -3.57
C ALA A 137 2.66 -10.44 -4.99
N ILE A 138 3.25 -9.33 -5.44
CA ILE A 138 3.01 -8.80 -6.80
C ILE A 138 3.67 -9.68 -7.87
N TYR A 139 4.80 -10.34 -7.56
CA TYR A 139 5.40 -11.33 -8.47
C TYR A 139 4.40 -12.43 -8.84
N GLN A 140 3.69 -13.00 -7.86
CA GLN A 140 2.71 -14.06 -8.11
C GLN A 140 1.62 -13.66 -9.11
N LYS A 141 1.25 -12.37 -9.11
CA LYS A 141 0.28 -11.82 -10.04
C LYS A 141 0.85 -11.54 -11.43
N LEU A 142 2.12 -11.18 -11.50
CA LEU A 142 2.80 -10.75 -12.72
C LEU A 142 3.55 -11.88 -13.45
N TRP A 143 3.76 -13.01 -12.80
CA TRP A 143 4.49 -14.16 -13.36
C TRP A 143 3.92 -14.63 -14.70
N LYS A 144 2.58 -14.70 -14.84
CA LYS A 144 1.91 -15.11 -16.09
C LYS A 144 2.21 -14.16 -17.26
N GLU A 145 2.50 -12.90 -16.96
CA GLU A 145 2.84 -11.86 -17.93
C GLU A 145 4.36 -11.83 -18.24
N ASN A 146 5.14 -12.77 -17.69
CA ASN A 146 6.60 -12.85 -17.81
C ASN A 146 7.29 -11.59 -17.30
N ILE A 147 6.81 -11.08 -16.16
CA ILE A 147 7.41 -9.94 -15.47
C ILE A 147 7.99 -10.40 -14.15
N GLU A 148 9.30 -10.31 -14.05
CA GLU A 148 10.05 -10.57 -12.83
C GLU A 148 10.09 -9.31 -11.95
N THR A 149 10.12 -9.51 -10.63
CA THR A 149 10.21 -8.42 -9.66
C THR A 149 11.37 -8.60 -8.69
N GLU A 150 12.04 -7.50 -8.39
CA GLU A 150 13.17 -7.47 -7.47
C GLU A 150 13.10 -6.23 -6.58
N VAL A 151 13.66 -6.32 -5.36
CA VAL A 151 13.95 -5.14 -4.55
C VAL A 151 15.44 -4.96 -4.34
N ILE A 152 15.91 -3.74 -4.54
CA ILE A 152 17.33 -3.40 -4.57
C ILE A 152 17.70 -2.48 -3.39
N GLY A 153 18.92 -2.67 -2.88
CA GLY A 153 19.56 -1.79 -1.89
C GLY A 153 19.31 -2.16 -0.43
N LYS A 154 20.07 -1.51 0.48
CA LYS A 154 20.20 -1.85 1.92
C LYS A 154 18.90 -1.81 2.73
N LYS A 155 17.85 -1.19 2.19
CA LYS A 155 16.51 -1.16 2.81
C LYS A 155 15.41 -1.65 1.89
N SER A 156 15.69 -2.15 0.68
CA SER A 156 14.67 -2.52 -0.31
C SER A 156 13.79 -1.33 -0.74
N LYS A 157 14.38 -0.14 -0.94
CA LYS A 157 13.66 1.09 -1.30
C LYS A 157 13.47 1.29 -2.81
N THR A 158 14.12 0.44 -3.61
CA THR A 158 13.93 0.40 -5.06
C THR A 158 13.26 -0.90 -5.42
N ILE A 159 12.17 -0.85 -6.18
CA ILE A 159 11.58 -2.02 -6.83
C ILE A 159 11.94 -2.01 -8.31
N GLN A 160 12.20 -3.17 -8.89
CA GLN A 160 12.48 -3.32 -10.31
C GLN A 160 11.49 -4.30 -10.93
N PHE A 161 10.92 -3.91 -12.05
CA PHE A 161 10.12 -4.77 -12.92
C PHE A 161 10.91 -5.06 -14.19
N THR A 162 11.11 -6.35 -14.49
CA THR A 162 11.85 -6.79 -15.67
C THR A 162 10.95 -7.63 -16.55
N GLY A 163 10.79 -7.27 -17.83
CA GLY A 163 9.93 -8.03 -18.72
C GLY A 163 9.83 -7.44 -20.13
N GLY A 164 9.52 -8.32 -21.10
CA GLY A 164 9.46 -8.01 -22.53
C GLY A 164 8.62 -6.77 -22.87
N ILE A 165 7.53 -6.56 -22.13
CA ILE A 165 6.62 -5.43 -22.32
C ILE A 165 7.30 -4.07 -22.13
N PHE A 166 8.36 -4.00 -21.34
CA PHE A 166 9.05 -2.76 -21.02
C PHE A 166 10.03 -2.32 -22.10
N ALA A 167 10.20 -3.06 -23.20
CA ALA A 167 10.84 -2.52 -24.40
C ALA A 167 10.12 -1.26 -24.91
N ASN A 168 8.80 -1.16 -24.69
CA ASN A 168 7.98 -0.01 -25.08
C ASN A 168 7.87 1.04 -23.96
N ASN A 169 8.28 2.29 -24.25
CA ASN A 169 8.18 3.40 -23.30
C ASN A 169 6.76 3.72 -22.84
N ALA A 170 5.75 3.53 -23.70
CA ALA A 170 4.35 3.75 -23.31
C ALA A 170 3.91 2.79 -22.21
N ASN A 171 4.36 1.52 -22.27
CA ASN A 171 4.06 0.54 -21.23
C ASN A 171 4.74 0.91 -19.91
N LYS A 172 6.00 1.38 -19.95
CA LYS A 172 6.72 1.85 -18.75
C LYS A 172 5.96 2.99 -18.06
N GLN A 173 5.55 4.00 -18.83
CA GLN A 173 4.78 5.13 -18.32
C GLN A 173 3.43 4.70 -17.74
N GLN A 174 2.69 3.87 -18.47
CA GLN A 174 1.37 3.40 -18.02
C GLN A 174 1.46 2.57 -16.74
N THR A 175 2.42 1.64 -16.64
CA THR A 175 2.67 0.88 -15.41
C THR A 175 3.07 1.81 -14.28
N GLN A 176 3.90 2.82 -14.54
CA GLN A 176 4.29 3.81 -13.55
C GLN A 176 3.09 4.56 -12.99
N GLU A 177 2.23 5.09 -13.85
CA GLU A 177 1.03 5.83 -13.45
C GLU A 177 0.08 4.94 -12.62
N THR A 178 -0.04 3.67 -13.00
CA THR A 178 -0.90 2.71 -12.30
C THR A 178 -0.36 2.34 -10.91
N LEU A 179 0.96 2.13 -10.80
CA LEU A 179 1.59 1.66 -9.56
C LEU A 179 2.07 2.79 -8.65
N HIS A 180 2.06 4.04 -9.10
CA HIS A 180 2.68 5.15 -8.38
C HIS A 180 2.20 5.24 -6.92
N ASP A 181 0.89 5.28 -6.72
CA ASP A 181 0.29 5.48 -5.40
C ASP A 181 0.53 4.28 -4.49
N VAL A 182 0.38 3.05 -5.00
CA VAL A 182 0.62 1.85 -4.19
C VAL A 182 2.10 1.72 -3.81
N LEU A 183 3.02 1.99 -4.72
CA LEU A 183 4.45 1.98 -4.42
C LEU A 183 4.83 3.07 -3.40
N LYS A 184 4.16 4.23 -3.47
CA LYS A 184 4.29 5.31 -2.50
C LYS A 184 3.76 4.91 -1.11
N MET A 185 2.62 4.23 -1.03
CA MET A 185 2.09 3.68 0.23
C MET A 185 3.07 2.71 0.89
N PHE A 186 3.73 1.85 0.09
CA PHE A 186 4.79 0.97 0.57
C PHE A 186 6.15 1.67 0.81
N ARG A 187 6.24 2.99 0.58
CA ARG A 187 7.44 3.82 0.76
C ARG A 187 8.63 3.40 -0.10
N PHE A 188 8.37 2.87 -1.29
CA PHE A 188 9.42 2.80 -2.30
C PHE A 188 9.79 4.23 -2.73
N THR A 189 11.07 4.50 -2.90
CA THR A 189 11.55 5.84 -3.34
C THR A 189 11.97 5.83 -4.81
N LYS A 190 12.07 4.66 -5.42
CA LYS A 190 12.47 4.48 -6.81
C LYS A 190 11.84 3.22 -7.38
N VAL A 191 11.51 3.28 -8.67
CA VAL A 191 11.10 2.12 -9.46
C VAL A 191 11.87 2.07 -10.77
N ASN A 192 12.33 0.88 -11.13
CA ASN A 192 13.05 0.61 -12.36
C ASN A 192 12.23 -0.28 -13.29
N TYR A 193 12.28 0.00 -14.59
CA TYR A 193 11.69 -0.81 -15.65
C TYR A 193 12.78 -1.25 -16.62
N LYS A 194 12.92 -2.56 -16.77
CA LYS A 194 13.98 -3.19 -17.57
C LYS A 194 13.38 -4.16 -18.58
N TRP A 195 13.94 -4.22 -19.79
CA TRP A 195 13.40 -5.06 -20.85
C TRP A 195 13.68 -6.55 -20.59
N TYR A 196 14.92 -6.90 -20.25
CA TYR A 196 15.32 -8.29 -19.96
C TYR A 196 16.48 -8.29 -18.96
N GLU A 197 16.73 -9.43 -18.29
CA GLU A 197 17.67 -9.51 -17.15
C GLU A 197 19.10 -9.06 -17.46
N GLY A 198 19.59 -9.29 -18.68
CA GLY A 198 20.93 -8.90 -19.11
C GLY A 198 21.08 -7.46 -19.61
N ASP A 199 20.00 -6.65 -19.61
CA ASP A 199 20.04 -5.28 -20.10
C ASP A 199 20.78 -4.35 -19.13
N ASP A 200 21.83 -3.67 -19.54
CA ASP A 200 22.51 -2.70 -18.68
C ASP A 200 21.68 -1.39 -18.53
N GLU A 201 20.74 -1.16 -19.45
CA GLU A 201 19.88 0.00 -19.44
C GLU A 201 18.54 -0.28 -18.73
N PHE A 202 18.03 0.74 -18.03
CA PHE A 202 16.70 0.73 -17.44
C PHE A 202 16.15 2.16 -17.41
N THR A 203 14.83 2.28 -17.53
CA THR A 203 14.14 3.54 -17.22
C THR A 203 13.79 3.53 -15.75
N TYR A 204 13.98 4.66 -15.06
CA TYR A 204 13.61 4.78 -13.66
C TYR A 204 12.74 5.99 -13.41
N TYR A 205 11.95 5.89 -12.34
CA TYR A 205 11.18 6.98 -11.78
C TYR A 205 11.49 7.08 -10.30
N GLU A 206 11.65 8.31 -9.81
CA GLU A 206 11.70 8.58 -8.38
C GLU A 206 10.28 8.75 -7.85
N ILE A 207 10.09 8.35 -6.59
CA ILE A 207 8.82 8.46 -5.89
C ILE A 207 9.09 9.26 -4.63
N ASP A 208 8.42 10.41 -4.52
CA ASP A 208 8.45 11.23 -3.32
C ASP A 208 7.61 10.55 -2.23
N SER A 209 8.28 9.66 -1.49
CA SER A 209 7.69 8.81 -0.46
C SER A 209 8.10 9.27 0.94
N PRO A 210 7.21 9.12 1.94
CA PRO A 210 7.56 9.37 3.34
C PRO A 210 8.74 8.50 3.82
N ASN A 211 9.41 8.94 4.88
CA ASN A 211 10.40 8.14 5.57
C ASN A 211 9.74 7.01 6.34
N ASP A 212 10.46 5.90 6.56
CA ASP A 212 9.93 4.73 7.28
C ASP A 212 9.49 5.07 8.73
N GLY A 213 9.95 6.19 9.31
CA GLY A 213 9.54 6.66 10.64
C GLY A 213 8.42 7.71 10.63
N ASP A 214 7.93 8.14 9.48
CA ASP A 214 6.80 9.07 9.42
C ASP A 214 5.51 8.30 9.71
N LEU A 215 4.52 8.90 10.36
CA LEU A 215 3.24 8.24 10.63
C LEU A 215 2.52 7.94 9.30
N THR A 216 2.06 6.71 9.13
CA THR A 216 1.35 6.29 7.91
C THR A 216 -0.04 6.92 7.85
N ASP A 217 -0.38 7.53 6.73
CA ASP A 217 -1.72 8.06 6.46
C ASP A 217 -2.18 7.51 5.11
N ILE A 218 -3.17 6.63 5.12
CA ILE A 218 -3.82 6.11 3.91
C ILE A 218 -5.14 6.85 3.78
N LYS A 219 -5.26 7.65 2.73
CA LYS A 219 -6.47 8.41 2.39
C LYS A 219 -7.41 7.60 1.53
#